data_AF-A0A0B2ANX6-F1
#
_entry.id   AF-A0A0B2ANX6-F1
#
_cell.length_a   1.000
_cell.length_b   1.000
_cell.length_c   1.000
_cell.angle_alpha   90.00
_cell.angle_beta   90.00
_cell.angle_gamma   90.00
#
_symmetry.space_group_name_H-M   'P 1'
#
loop_
_entity.id
_entity.type
_entity.pdbx_description
1 polymer ?
#
loop_
_entity_poly.entity_id
_entity_poly.type
_entity_poly.pdbx_seq_one_letter_code
_entity_poly.pdbx_strand_id
1 'polypeptide(L)'
;MASYVGAERASSTDPRDWGRALAVALERLLEAARLDGRYAQHEHLCGVDLVLRIEEDGDGAKVAVRWVPEDGDADGGESERLAS
;
A
#
# COMPACT_ATOMS: atom_id res chain seq x y z
N MET A 1 11.11 -5.64 -11.69
CA MET A 1 9.79 -5.43 -11.07
C MET A 1 9.78 -4.08 -10.38
N ALA A 2 8.71 -3.30 -10.57
CA ALA A 2 8.52 -2.06 -9.82
C ALA A 2 8.23 -2.39 -8.34
N SER A 3 8.63 -1.52 -7.44
CA SER A 3 8.36 -1.66 -6.00
C SER A 3 7.90 -0.31 -5.49
N TYR A 4 6.74 -0.30 -4.85
CA TYR A 4 6.13 0.91 -4.32
C TYR A 4 6.24 0.91 -2.81
N VAL A 5 6.53 2.07 -2.24
CA VAL A 5 6.66 2.27 -0.80
C VAL A 5 5.95 3.56 -0.42
N GLY A 6 5.10 3.47 0.59
CA GLY A 6 4.51 4.62 1.25
C GLY A 6 4.87 4.59 2.74
N ALA A 7 5.11 5.76 3.33
CA ALA A 7 5.44 5.85 4.74
C ALA A 7 4.85 7.10 5.38
N GLU A 8 4.51 7.02 6.66
CA GLU A 8 4.04 8.13 7.48
C GLU A 8 4.49 7.95 8.95
N ARG A 9 4.58 9.06 9.68
CA ARG A 9 4.95 9.06 11.09
C ARG A 9 3.71 9.04 11.98
N ALA A 10 3.71 8.15 12.96
CA ALA A 10 2.83 8.19 14.11
C ALA A 10 3.50 8.97 15.25
N SER A 11 2.72 9.75 15.99
CA SER A 11 3.19 10.54 17.14
C SER A 11 3.40 9.70 18.41
N SER A 12 3.24 8.38 18.33
CA SER A 12 3.24 7.45 19.45
C SER A 12 3.79 6.09 19.00
N THR A 13 4.45 5.39 19.91
CA THR A 13 4.89 4.01 19.74
C THR A 13 3.79 3.00 20.13
N ASP A 14 2.64 3.44 20.62
CA ASP A 14 1.48 2.56 20.86
C ASP A 14 0.85 2.14 19.51
N PRO A 15 0.76 0.83 19.23
CA PRO A 15 0.12 0.32 18.02
C PRO A 15 -1.31 0.82 17.76
N ARG A 16 -2.04 1.20 18.81
CA ARG A 16 -3.40 1.74 18.72
C ARG A 16 -3.46 3.09 18.01
N ASP A 17 -2.35 3.84 18.01
CA ASP A 17 -2.25 5.16 17.39
C ASP A 17 -1.78 5.10 15.93
N TRP A 18 -1.37 3.93 15.44
CA TRP A 18 -0.78 3.78 14.10
C TRP A 18 -1.80 3.77 12.97
N GLY A 19 -3.10 3.59 13.26
CA GLY A 19 -4.13 3.48 12.23
C GLY A 19 -4.14 4.67 11.26
N ARG A 20 -3.98 5.90 11.78
CA ARG A 20 -3.89 7.11 10.95
C ARG A 20 -2.63 7.12 10.08
N ALA A 21 -1.47 6.77 10.65
CA ALA A 21 -0.22 6.73 9.91
C ALA A 21 -0.26 5.64 8.83
N LEU A 22 -0.83 4.47 9.13
CA LEU A 22 -1.01 3.40 8.17
C LEU A 22 -1.91 3.82 6.99
N ALA A 23 -3.04 4.49 7.26
CA ALA A 23 -3.93 4.99 6.21
C ALA A 23 -3.20 5.93 5.25
N VAL A 24 -2.46 6.90 5.78
CA VAL A 24 -1.68 7.85 4.97
C VAL A 24 -0.53 7.15 4.23
N ALA A 25 0.12 6.15 4.84
CA ALA A 25 1.15 5.36 4.18
C ALA A 25 0.59 4.58 2.99
N LEU A 26 -0.63 4.02 3.09
CA LEU A 26 -1.31 3.35 1.99
C LEU A 26 -1.68 4.32 0.86
N GLU A 27 -2.21 5.50 1.18
CA GLU A 27 -2.49 6.54 0.18
C GLU A 27 -1.22 6.94 -0.59
N ARG A 28 -0.09 7.14 0.11
CA ARG A 28 1.20 7.46 -0.53
C ARG A 28 1.73 6.33 -1.40
N LEU A 29 1.53 5.08 -0.99
CA LEU A 29 1.90 3.90 -1.77
C LEU A 29 1.11 3.86 -3.08
N LEU A 30 -0.21 4.08 -3.01
CA LEU A 30 -1.08 4.09 -4.19
C LEU A 30 -0.78 5.27 -5.12
N GLU A 31 -0.50 6.45 -4.58
CA GLU A 31 -0.08 7.60 -5.38
C GLU A 31 1.23 7.29 -6.13
N ALA A 32 2.21 6.66 -5.47
CA ALA A 32 3.45 6.25 -6.12
C ALA A 32 3.20 5.23 -7.26
N ALA A 33 2.30 4.26 -7.04
CA ALA A 33 1.93 3.27 -8.05
C ALA A 33 1.14 3.88 -9.22
N ARG A 34 0.33 4.91 -8.94
CA ARG A 34 -0.46 5.66 -9.92
C ARG A 34 0.42 6.52 -10.82
N LEU A 35 1.43 7.17 -10.28
CA LEU A 35 2.38 8.00 -11.04
C LEU A 35 3.16 7.16 -12.07
N ASP A 36 3.40 5.88 -11.78
CA ASP A 36 4.03 4.93 -12.69
C ASP A 36 3.07 4.39 -13.78
N GLY A 37 1.80 4.83 -13.78
CA GLY A 37 0.80 4.49 -14.79
C GLY A 37 0.31 3.04 -14.74
N ARG A 38 0.69 2.27 -13.72
CA ARG A 38 0.36 0.85 -13.62
C ARG A 38 -0.85 0.53 -12.74
N TYR A 39 -1.15 1.34 -11.72
CA TYR A 39 -2.18 1.01 -10.73
C TYR A 39 -2.86 2.27 -10.19
N ALA A 40 -4.18 2.40 -10.37
CA ALA A 40 -4.87 3.67 -10.13
C ALA A 40 -5.88 3.68 -8.96
N GLN A 41 -6.22 2.53 -8.37
CA GLN A 41 -7.35 2.43 -7.43
C GLN A 41 -7.03 1.59 -6.18
N HIS A 42 -7.75 1.86 -5.08
CA HIS A 42 -7.52 1.23 -3.76
C HIS A 42 -7.90 -0.26 -3.78
N GLU A 43 -8.83 -0.62 -4.66
CA GLU A 43 -9.33 -1.97 -4.91
C GLU A 43 -8.22 -2.93 -5.33
N HIS A 44 -7.12 -2.42 -5.92
CA HIS A 44 -5.96 -3.23 -6.29
C HIS A 44 -5.16 -3.75 -5.09
N LEU A 45 -5.39 -3.24 -3.88
CA LEU A 45 -4.75 -3.76 -2.66
C LEU A 45 -5.55 -4.92 -2.04
N CYS A 46 -6.78 -5.16 -2.49
CA CYS A 46 -7.61 -6.24 -1.95
C CYS A 46 -7.09 -7.60 -2.41
N GLY A 47 -6.77 -8.47 -1.44
CA GLY A 47 -6.24 -9.82 -1.73
C GLY A 47 -4.74 -9.86 -2.02
N VAL A 48 -4.06 -8.73 -1.91
CA VAL A 48 -2.62 -8.58 -2.15
C VAL A 48 -1.85 -8.58 -0.83
N ASP A 49 -0.72 -9.27 -0.81
CA ASP A 49 0.20 -9.25 0.32
C ASP A 49 1.01 -7.95 0.35
N LEU A 50 0.92 -7.26 1.49
CA LEU A 50 1.66 -6.04 1.77
C LEU A 50 2.70 -6.28 2.86
N VAL A 51 3.91 -5.75 2.66
CA VAL A 51 4.95 -5.80 3.69
C VAL A 51 4.87 -4.54 4.53
N LEU A 52 4.44 -4.69 5.79
CA LEU A 52 4.45 -3.64 6.79
C LEU A 52 5.77 -3.66 7.57
N ARG A 53 6.39 -2.49 7.72
CA ARG A 53 7.54 -2.27 8.60
C ARG A 53 7.23 -1.12 9.54
N ILE A 54 7.46 -1.36 10.84
CA ILE A 54 7.36 -0.35 11.90
C ILE A 54 8.75 -0.15 12.49
N GLU A 55 9.20 1.09 12.58
CA GLU A 55 10.49 1.47 13.15
C GLU A 55 10.28 2.60 14.17
N GLU A 56 11.06 2.62 15.25
CA GLU A 56 11.06 3.77 16.17
C GLU A 56 11.54 5.02 15.42
N ASP A 57 10.85 6.15 15.64
CA ASP A 57 11.20 7.46 15.06
C ASP A 57 11.01 8.56 16.10
N GLY A 58 12.06 8.82 16.88
CA GLY A 58 12.04 9.75 18.01
C GLY A 58 11.00 9.34 19.06
N ASP A 59 10.10 10.26 19.41
CA ASP A 59 9.03 10.02 20.39
C ASP A 59 7.84 9.22 19.81
N GLY A 60 7.95 8.69 18.59
CA GLY A 60 6.88 7.98 17.90
C GLY A 60 7.39 6.84 17.04
N ALA A 61 6.63 6.49 16.01
CA ALA A 61 6.97 5.39 15.12
C ALA A 61 6.84 5.81 13.65
N LYS A 62 7.71 5.28 12.80
CA LYS A 62 7.56 5.34 11.36
C LYS A 62 6.84 4.08 10.88
N VAL A 63 5.72 4.27 10.21
CA VAL A 63 4.93 3.21 9.58
C VAL A 63 5.24 3.23 8.09
N ALA A 64 5.81 2.15 7.57
CA ALA A 64 6.12 1.99 6.15
C ALA A 64 5.43 0.75 5.59
N VAL A 65 4.74 0.93 4.46
CA VAL A 65 4.12 -0.17 3.70
C VAL A 65 4.84 -0.29 2.37
N ARG A 66 5.14 -1.52 1.98
CA ARG A 66 5.76 -1.85 0.70
C ARG A 66 4.91 -2.85 -0.05
N TRP A 67 4.81 -2.63 -1.35
CA TRP A 67 4.17 -3.56 -2.28
C TRP A 67 5.07 -3.77 -3.50
N VAL A 68 5.15 -5.02 -3.95
CA VAL A 68 5.75 -5.42 -5.21
C VAL A 68 4.64 -6.10 -6.00
N PRO A 69 4.09 -5.45 -7.05
CA PRO A 69 3.04 -6.06 -7.86
C PRO A 69 3.55 -7.31 -8.56
N GLU A 70 2.74 -8.36 -8.58
CA GLU A 70 3.02 -9.55 -9.37
C GLU A 70 2.68 -9.26 -10.84
N ASP A 71 3.37 -9.90 -11.79
CA ASP A 71 3.06 -9.81 -13.22
C ASP A 71 1.70 -10.51 -13.48
N GLY A 72 0.61 -9.82 -13.14
CA GLY A 72 -0.77 -10.32 -13.15
C GLY A 72 -1.76 -9.37 -12.47
N ASP A 73 -1.31 -8.57 -11.50
CA ASP A 73 -2.17 -7.62 -10.77
C ASP A 73 -2.59 -6.40 -11.61
N ALA A 74 -1.89 -6.12 -12.72
CA ALA A 74 -2.18 -5.00 -13.62
C ALA A 74 -3.38 -5.26 -14.54
N ASP A 75 -3.81 -6.51 -14.67
CA ASP A 75 -4.96 -6.90 -15.49
C ASP A 75 -6.22 -6.93 -14.60
N GLY A 76 -6.71 -5.74 -14.27
CA GLY A 76 -7.98 -5.58 -13.57
C GLY A 76 -9.15 -6.09 -14.41
N GLY A 77 -9.44 -7.40 -14.31
CA GLY A 77 -10.77 -7.98 -14.43
C GLY A 77 -11.59 -7.70 -15.69
N GLU A 78 -11.19 -8.27 -16.84
CA GLU A 78 -12.10 -8.46 -17.99
C GLU A 78 -12.44 -9.94 -18.30
N SER A 79 -11.97 -10.91 -17.51
CA SER A 79 -12.15 -12.34 -17.83
C SER A 79 -13.42 -13.04 -17.29
N GLU A 80 -14.42 -12.32 -16.75
CA GLU A 80 -15.64 -12.95 -16.19
C GLU A 80 -16.97 -12.47 -16.82
N ARG A 81 -16.99 -12.13 -18.12
CA ARG A 81 -18.25 -11.79 -18.84
C ARG A 81 -18.51 -12.49 -20.18
N LEU A 82 -17.77 -13.55 -20.52
CA LEU A 82 -17.96 -14.30 -21.78
C LEU A 82 -18.39 -15.75 -21.62
N ALA A 83 -18.89 -16.14 -20.45
CA ALA A 83 -19.47 -17.47 -20.23
C ALA A 83 -20.72 -17.42 -19.34
N SER A 84 -21.85 -16.96 -19.88
CA SER A 84 -23.21 -17.41 -19.53
C SER A 84 -24.22 -16.94 -20.55
#